data_AF-A0A2N5FRD3-F1
#
_entry.id   AF-A0A2N5FRD3-F1
#
_cell.length_a   1.000
_cell.length_b   1.000
_cell.length_c   1.000
_cell.angle_alpha   90.00
_cell.angle_beta   90.00
_cell.angle_gamma   90.00
#
_symmetry.space_group_name_H-M   'P 1'
#
loop_
_entity.id
_entity.type
_entity.pdbx_description
1 polymer ?
#
loop_
_entity_poly.entity_id
_entity_poly.type
_entity_poly.pdbx_seq_one_letter_code
_entity_poly.pdbx_strand_id
1 'polypeptide(L)'
;MMLALEWESDQYKLFSTTNIENRVNADKLFLRFLIAVEKSRVDLGKVFTIREITTFIPRESSGLKNYATYGFSFMSMLSTQKNRDYFIFENPRVRDEFTSQCQNRLRDNFYWRKHYLEERVRINPKYLTI
;
A
#
# COMPACT_ATOMS: atom_id res chain seq x y z
N MET A 1 -22.52 -3.70 -1.71
CA MET A 1 -22.45 -2.39 -1.03
C MET A 1 -21.03 -2.21 -0.53
N MET A 2 -20.28 -1.23 -1.05
CA MET A 2 -18.93 -0.97 -0.54
C MET A 2 -19.07 -0.17 0.74
N LEU A 3 -18.71 -0.74 1.88
CA LEU A 3 -18.68 -0.03 3.16
C LEU A 3 -17.76 1.20 3.01
N ALA A 4 -18.19 2.33 3.55
CA ALA A 4 -17.36 3.53 3.64
C ALA A 4 -16.03 3.16 4.35
N LEU A 5 -14.91 3.75 3.91
CA LEU A 5 -13.64 3.53 4.58
C LEU A 5 -13.64 4.35 5.86
N GLU A 6 -13.93 3.69 6.98
CA GLU A 6 -13.83 4.29 8.31
C GLU A 6 -12.35 4.42 8.69
N TRP A 7 -11.89 5.67 8.79
CA TRP A 7 -10.49 6.02 9.06
C TRP A 7 -10.11 5.88 10.53
N GLU A 8 -11.08 6.07 11.41
CA GLU A 8 -10.94 6.01 12.85
C GLU A 8 -12.01 5.03 13.30
N SER A 9 -11.57 3.87 13.78
CA SER A 9 -12.47 2.82 14.23
C SER A 9 -11.77 2.04 15.33
N ASP A 10 -12.41 1.98 16.50
CA ASP A 10 -11.96 1.18 17.64
C ASP A 10 -12.04 -0.33 17.36
N GLN A 11 -12.52 -0.71 16.18
CA GLN A 11 -12.65 -2.09 15.73
C GLN A 11 -11.31 -2.73 15.34
N TYR A 12 -10.31 -1.93 14.97
CA TYR A 12 -9.00 -2.42 14.55
C TYR A 12 -8.00 -2.29 15.69
N LYS A 13 -7.37 -3.41 16.05
CA LYS A 13 -6.50 -3.50 17.24
C LYS A 13 -5.03 -3.57 16.91
N LEU A 14 -4.68 -3.85 15.65
CA LEU A 14 -3.31 -4.20 15.25
C LEU A 14 -2.56 -3.05 14.54
N PHE A 15 -3.23 -1.96 14.21
CA PHE A 15 -2.62 -0.81 13.55
C PHE A 15 -3.28 0.50 13.94
N SER A 16 -2.54 1.59 13.75
CA SER A 16 -3.02 2.96 13.98
C SER A 16 -3.00 3.76 12.68
N THR A 17 -4.01 4.60 12.49
CA THR A 17 -4.09 5.52 11.34
C THR A 17 -3.48 6.89 11.63
N THR A 18 -3.03 7.16 12.87
CA THR A 18 -2.47 8.46 13.29
C THR A 18 -1.28 8.89 12.42
N ASN A 19 -0.49 7.94 11.93
CA ASN A 19 0.68 8.20 11.09
C ASN A 19 0.37 8.23 9.58
N ILE A 20 -0.90 8.17 9.17
CA ILE A 20 -1.35 8.19 7.77
C ILE A 20 -1.97 9.56 7.45
N GLU A 21 -1.14 10.49 6.97
CA GLU A 21 -1.49 11.92 6.94
C GLU A 21 -2.26 12.37 5.69
N ASN A 22 -1.86 11.91 4.49
CA ASN A 22 -2.30 12.52 3.24
C ASN A 22 -3.76 12.19 2.86
N ARG A 23 -4.30 11.05 3.33
CA ARG A 23 -5.66 10.55 3.05
C ARG A 23 -6.08 10.52 1.56
N VAL A 24 -5.13 10.47 0.62
CA VAL A 24 -5.35 10.27 -0.83
C VAL A 24 -5.38 8.79 -1.19
N ASN A 25 -5.54 8.47 -2.49
CA ASN A 25 -5.79 7.09 -2.93
C ASN A 25 -4.72 6.08 -2.49
N ALA A 26 -3.43 6.45 -2.52
CA ALA A 26 -2.35 5.59 -2.05
C ALA A 26 -2.50 5.25 -0.56
N ASP A 27 -2.87 6.23 0.25
CA ASP A 27 -3.02 6.08 1.70
C ASP A 27 -4.29 5.27 2.03
N LYS A 28 -5.36 5.47 1.25
CA LYS A 28 -6.57 4.63 1.30
C LYS A 28 -6.29 3.17 0.95
N LEU A 29 -5.42 2.91 -0.04
CA LEU A 29 -4.99 1.56 -0.39
C LEU A 29 -4.22 0.93 0.76
N PHE A 30 -3.32 1.68 1.40
CA PHE A 30 -2.57 1.19 2.55
C PHE A 30 -3.48 0.85 3.73
N LEU A 31 -4.42 1.73 4.08
CA LEU A 31 -5.41 1.45 5.13
C LEU A 31 -6.24 0.20 4.82
N ARG A 32 -6.70 0.03 3.58
CA ARG A 32 -7.41 -1.19 3.15
C ARG A 32 -6.54 -2.43 3.29
N PHE A 33 -5.25 -2.33 2.98
CA PHE A 33 -4.31 -3.43 3.14
C PHE A 33 -4.15 -3.82 4.61
N LEU A 34 -3.96 -2.86 5.52
CA LEU A 34 -3.88 -3.12 6.97
C LEU A 34 -5.13 -3.82 7.51
N ILE A 35 -6.32 -3.31 7.14
CA ILE A 35 -7.60 -3.93 7.50
C ILE A 35 -7.70 -5.38 6.99
N ALA A 36 -7.26 -5.62 5.76
CA ALA A 36 -7.31 -6.95 5.15
C ALA A 36 -6.34 -7.93 5.84
N VAL A 37 -5.13 -7.48 6.17
CA VAL A 37 -4.14 -8.26 6.92
C VAL A 37 -4.67 -8.66 8.29
N GLU A 38 -5.24 -7.72 9.05
CA GLU A 38 -5.82 -8.00 10.38
C GLU A 38 -6.98 -8.99 10.28
N LYS A 39 -7.90 -8.81 9.32
CA LYS A 39 -9.03 -9.73 9.10
C LYS A 39 -8.59 -11.14 8.69
N SER A 40 -7.50 -11.25 7.95
CA SER A 40 -6.93 -12.53 7.53
C SER A 40 -6.09 -13.20 8.63
N ARG A 41 -5.93 -12.58 9.80
CA ARG A 41 -5.13 -13.09 10.94
C ARG A 41 -3.70 -13.44 10.54
N VAL A 42 -3.15 -12.69 9.59
CA VAL A 42 -1.76 -12.82 9.15
C VAL A 42 -0.86 -12.15 10.19
N ASP A 43 0.30 -12.75 10.43
CA ASP A 43 1.34 -12.18 11.29
C ASP A 43 1.76 -10.79 10.77
N LEU A 44 1.77 -9.77 11.64
CA LEU A 44 2.11 -8.39 11.25
C LEU A 44 3.58 -8.22 10.87
N GLY A 45 4.45 -9.11 11.34
CA GLY A 45 5.86 -9.22 10.96
C GLY A 45 6.07 -9.99 9.66
N LYS A 46 5.01 -10.50 9.02
CA LYS A 46 5.11 -11.20 7.74
C LYS A 46 5.81 -10.32 6.69
N VAL A 47 6.72 -10.95 5.95
CA VAL A 47 7.24 -10.43 4.69
C VAL A 47 6.25 -10.79 3.58
N PHE A 48 5.77 -9.78 2.86
CA PHE A 48 4.87 -9.89 1.73
C PHE A 48 5.64 -9.68 0.43
N THR A 49 5.26 -10.39 -0.61
CA THR A 49 5.57 -9.99 -1.98
C THR A 49 4.61 -8.88 -2.43
N ILE A 50 5.04 -8.04 -3.38
CA ILE A 50 4.14 -7.08 -4.02
C ILE A 50 2.91 -7.79 -4.63
N ARG A 51 3.09 -8.98 -5.21
CA ARG A 51 2.00 -9.82 -5.71
C ARG A 51 0.99 -10.13 -4.60
N GLU A 52 1.42 -10.61 -3.44
CA GLU A 52 0.52 -10.88 -2.32
C GLU A 52 -0.28 -9.62 -1.93
N ILE A 53 0.37 -8.45 -1.83
CA ILE A 53 -0.33 -7.19 -1.51
C ILE A 53 -1.46 -6.92 -2.52
N THR A 54 -1.24 -7.15 -3.82
CA THR A 54 -2.31 -6.99 -4.82
C THR A 54 -3.49 -7.94 -4.65
N THR A 55 -3.28 -9.10 -4.01
CA THR A 55 -4.37 -10.05 -3.71
C THR A 55 -5.21 -9.59 -2.52
N PHE A 56 -4.62 -8.86 -1.56
CA PHE A 56 -5.35 -8.25 -0.44
C PHE A 56 -6.16 -7.02 -0.86
N ILE A 57 -5.62 -6.22 -1.79
CA ILE A 57 -6.25 -4.99 -2.28
C ILE A 57 -6.38 -4.99 -3.81
N PRO A 58 -7.14 -5.94 -4.38
CA PRO A 58 -7.42 -5.94 -5.81
C PRO A 58 -8.22 -4.69 -6.17
N ARG A 59 -8.05 -4.21 -7.40
CA ARG A 59 -8.71 -2.97 -7.88
C ARG A 59 -10.23 -2.99 -7.64
N GLU A 60 -10.84 -4.14 -7.87
CA GLU A 60 -12.28 -4.37 -7.77
C GLU A 60 -12.84 -4.02 -6.39
N SER A 61 -12.06 -4.22 -5.32
CA SER A 61 -12.41 -3.90 -3.94
C SER A 61 -11.73 -2.64 -3.41
N SER A 62 -10.86 -2.02 -4.21
CA SER A 62 -10.05 -0.86 -3.80
C SER A 62 -10.84 0.46 -3.78
N GLY A 63 -12.01 0.50 -4.42
CA GLY A 63 -12.81 1.70 -4.62
C GLY A 63 -12.32 2.62 -5.75
N LEU A 64 -11.31 2.20 -6.52
CA LEU A 64 -10.76 2.96 -7.65
C LEU A 64 -11.31 2.41 -8.97
N LYS A 65 -12.18 3.19 -9.62
CA LYS A 65 -12.83 2.77 -10.89
C LYS A 65 -11.84 2.72 -12.06
N ASN A 66 -10.95 3.72 -12.15
CA ASN A 66 -9.99 3.85 -13.24
C ASN A 66 -8.77 2.95 -13.02
N TYR A 67 -8.44 2.12 -14.01
CA TYR A 67 -7.34 1.17 -13.97
C TYR A 67 -5.99 1.87 -13.76
N ALA A 68 -5.67 2.90 -14.56
CA ALA A 68 -4.43 3.66 -14.45
C ALA A 68 -4.31 4.38 -13.11
N THR A 69 -5.42 4.89 -12.56
CA THR A 69 -5.43 5.49 -11.21
C THR A 69 -5.10 4.45 -10.13
N TYR A 70 -5.62 3.23 -10.23
CA TYR A 70 -5.24 2.15 -9.32
C TYR A 70 -3.75 1.83 -9.42
N GLY A 71 -3.25 1.57 -10.63
CA GLY A 71 -1.84 1.24 -10.84
C GLY A 71 -0.91 2.32 -10.27
N PHE A 72 -1.19 3.59 -10.57
CA PHE A 72 -0.42 4.70 -10.04
C PHE A 72 -0.53 4.83 -8.52
N SER A 73 -1.73 4.72 -7.96
CA SER A 73 -1.94 4.85 -6.50
C SER A 73 -1.23 3.73 -5.75
N PHE A 74 -1.23 2.51 -6.31
CA PHE A 74 -0.53 1.36 -5.77
C PHE A 74 1.00 1.57 -5.81
N MET A 75 1.54 2.05 -6.93
CA MET A 75 2.97 2.41 -7.03
C MET A 75 3.34 3.53 -6.05
N SER A 76 2.48 4.55 -5.94
CA SER A 76 2.68 5.69 -5.04
C SER A 76 2.68 5.26 -3.57
N MET A 77 1.82 4.30 -3.21
CA MET A 77 1.79 3.66 -1.89
C MET A 77 3.10 2.93 -1.56
N LEU A 78 3.79 2.39 -2.55
CA LEU A 78 5.06 1.67 -2.44
C LEU A 78 6.31 2.60 -2.52
N SER A 79 6.12 3.90 -2.72
CA SER A 79 7.19 4.88 -2.93
C SER A 79 7.38 5.82 -1.74
N THR A 80 8.36 6.73 -1.81
CA THR A 80 8.51 7.83 -0.84
C THR A 80 7.76 9.11 -1.21
N GLN A 81 6.97 9.10 -2.27
CA GLN A 81 6.16 10.25 -2.66
C GLN A 81 5.25 10.68 -1.50
N LYS A 82 5.22 11.98 -1.19
CA LYS A 82 4.50 12.55 -0.03
C LYS A 82 4.96 11.97 1.31
N ASN A 83 6.27 11.74 1.45
CA ASN A 83 6.93 11.24 2.67
C ASN A 83 6.41 9.88 3.15
N ARG A 84 5.92 9.04 2.24
CA ARG A 84 5.45 7.70 2.58
C ARG A 84 6.60 6.76 2.85
N ASP A 85 6.43 5.96 3.87
CA ASP A 85 7.37 4.91 4.28
C ASP A 85 6.59 3.72 4.86
N TYR A 86 5.43 3.44 4.27
CA TYR A 86 4.51 2.35 4.64
C TYR A 86 5.17 0.98 4.66
N PHE A 87 6.17 0.78 3.80
CA PHE A 87 6.85 -0.49 3.61
C PHE A 87 8.35 -0.34 3.75
N ILE A 88 8.96 -1.31 4.41
CA ILE A 88 10.40 -1.52 4.43
C ILE A 88 10.71 -2.61 3.41
N PHE A 89 11.47 -2.26 2.38
CA PHE A 89 11.87 -3.15 1.30
C PHE A 89 13.11 -3.95 1.69
N GLU A 90 13.18 -5.22 1.27
CA GLU A 90 14.43 -5.97 1.33
C GLU A 90 15.46 -5.36 0.36
N ASN A 91 15.02 -4.91 -0.82
CA ASN A 91 15.84 -4.12 -1.73
C ASN A 91 15.42 -2.63 -1.75
N PRO A 92 16.13 -1.73 -1.03
CA PRO A 92 15.75 -0.33 -0.95
C PRO A 92 15.79 0.41 -2.31
N ARG A 93 16.56 -0.09 -3.29
CA ARG A 93 16.63 0.53 -4.64
C ARG A 93 15.29 0.51 -5.36
N VAL A 94 14.47 -0.52 -5.12
CA VAL A 94 13.15 -0.63 -5.75
C VAL A 94 12.20 0.48 -5.30
N ARG A 95 12.26 0.86 -4.02
CA ARG A 95 11.50 2.01 -3.50
C ARG A 95 11.91 3.32 -4.18
N ASP A 96 13.21 3.50 -4.40
CA ASP A 96 13.74 4.69 -5.05
C ASP A 96 13.30 4.74 -6.53
N GLU A 97 13.32 3.61 -7.23
CA GLU A 97 12.78 3.50 -8.58
C GLU A 97 11.28 3.84 -8.66
N PHE A 98 10.46 3.30 -7.75
CA PHE A 98 9.04 3.66 -7.68
C PHE A 98 8.84 5.16 -7.43
N THR A 99 9.68 5.76 -6.59
CA THR A 99 9.66 7.19 -6.33
C THR A 99 9.97 7.98 -7.60
N SER A 100 11.02 7.62 -8.34
CA SER A 100 11.37 8.24 -9.62
C SER A 100 10.25 8.07 -10.65
N GLN A 101 9.63 6.90 -10.74
CA GLN A 101 8.47 6.69 -11.62
C GLN A 101 7.28 7.56 -11.21
N CYS A 102 6.99 7.70 -9.92
CA CYS A 102 5.90 8.56 -9.44
C CYS A 102 6.11 10.05 -9.72
N GLN A 103 7.37 10.49 -9.88
CA GLN A 103 7.73 11.87 -10.24
C GLN A 103 7.81 12.10 -11.75
N ASN A 104 7.89 11.04 -12.55
CA ASN A 104 7.98 11.14 -14.01
C ASN A 104 6.62 11.48 -14.65
N ARG A 105 6.61 12.46 -15.56
CA ARG A 105 5.42 12.84 -16.33
C ARG A 105 4.99 11.76 -17.32
N LEU A 106 5.94 11.02 -17.89
CA LEU A 106 5.73 9.93 -18.85
C LEU A 106 5.76 8.54 -18.18
N ARG A 107 5.50 8.49 -16.88
CA ARG A 107 5.55 7.27 -16.07
C ARG A 107 4.68 6.14 -16.61
N ASP A 108 5.11 4.92 -16.36
CA ASP A 108 4.28 3.73 -16.49
C ASP A 108 3.54 3.45 -15.18
N ASN A 109 2.22 3.62 -15.18
CA ASN A 109 1.38 3.38 -14.00
C ASN A 109 1.38 1.91 -13.54
N PHE A 110 1.93 0.98 -14.32
CA PHE A 110 2.01 -0.45 -14.00
C PHE A 110 3.44 -0.97 -13.97
N TYR A 111 4.43 -0.09 -13.82
CA TYR A 111 5.84 -0.46 -13.73
C TYR A 111 6.08 -1.57 -12.69
N TRP A 112 5.49 -1.43 -11.49
CA TRP A 112 5.54 -2.45 -10.42
C TRP A 112 5.06 -3.83 -10.88
N ARG A 113 4.02 -3.90 -11.71
CA ARG A 113 3.43 -5.15 -12.18
C ARG A 113 4.32 -5.86 -13.19
N LYS A 114 5.05 -5.09 -14.00
CA LYS A 114 5.92 -5.61 -15.05
C LYS A 114 7.25 -6.12 -14.51
N HIS A 115 7.77 -5.51 -13.44
CA HIS A 115 9.15 -5.71 -13.02
C HIS A 115 9.32 -6.27 -11.60
N TYR A 116 8.36 -6.06 -10.69
CA TYR A 116 8.61 -6.21 -9.25
C TYR A 116 7.56 -7.01 -8.49
N LEU A 117 6.80 -7.89 -9.15
CA LEU A 117 5.75 -8.68 -8.46
C LEU A 117 6.31 -9.58 -7.32
N GLU A 118 7.55 -10.05 -7.45
CA GLU A 118 8.20 -10.89 -6.44
C GLU A 118 9.05 -10.10 -5.43
N GLU A 119 9.08 -8.76 -5.53
CA GLU A 119 9.81 -7.93 -4.58
C GLU A 119 9.19 -8.07 -3.18
N ARG A 120 10.06 -8.18 -2.17
CA ARG A 120 9.70 -8.52 -0.79
C ARG A 120 9.74 -7.29 0.10
N VAL A 121 8.67 -7.08 0.85
CA VAL A 121 8.49 -5.95 1.74
C VAL A 121 7.83 -6.36 3.05
N ARG A 122 8.07 -5.60 4.11
CA ARG A 122 7.33 -5.71 5.37
C ARG A 122 6.63 -4.39 5.68
N ILE A 123 5.50 -4.43 6.37
CA ILE A 123 4.87 -3.21 6.90
C ILE A 123 5.86 -2.53 7.83
N ASN A 124 6.00 -1.21 7.73
CA ASN A 124 6.83 -0.45 8.64
C ASN A 124 6.20 -0.49 10.06
N PRO A 125 6.92 -0.98 11.09
CA PRO A 125 6.37 -1.15 12.44
C PRO A 125 5.74 0.09 13.05
N LYS A 126 6.11 1.30 12.61
CA LYS A 126 5.49 2.55 13.11
C LYS A 126 3.99 2.69 12.81
N TYR A 127 3.45 1.87 11.93
CA TYR A 127 2.02 1.82 11.61
C TYR A 127 1.27 0.75 12.42
N LEU A 128 2.00 -0.06 13.19
CA LEU A 128 1.45 -1.14 13.99
C LEU A 128 1.33 -0.69 15.46
N THR A 129 0.35 -1.23 16.17
CA THR A 129 0.06 -0.92 17.59
C THR A 129 0.75 -1.90 18.56
N ILE A 130 1.96 -2.35 18.20
CA ILE A 130 2.75 -3.34 18.96
C ILE A 130 3.16 -2.79 20.33
#